data_AF-A0A9D8RCQ8-F1
#
_entry.id   AF-A0A9D8RCQ8-F1
#
_cell.length_a   1.000
_cell.length_b   1.000
_cell.length_c   1.000
_cell.angle_alpha   90.00
_cell.angle_beta   90.00
_cell.angle_gamma   90.00
#
_symmetry.space_group_name_H-M   'P 1'
#
loop_
_entity.id
_entity.type
_entity.pdbx_description
1 polymer ?
#
loop_
_entity_poly.entity_id
_entity_poly.type
_entity_poly.pdbx_seq_one_letter_code
_entity_poly.pdbx_strand_id
1 'polypeptide(L)'
;MSTKQTTKQNYETISGNEATARTAYMLTEAAPIYPITPSSDMAEYCDQWSNKGKTNLLGTVPAVIEMQSEAGAAGTLHGLLLGGTLGTTFTASQGLLLMIPNLYKIVGELLPAVVHVAARTVATHALSIFGDHSDVYA
;
A
#
# COMPACT_ATOMS: atom_id res chain seq x y z
N MET A 1 10.30 -5.95 41.76
CA MET A 1 8.85 -5.98 41.44
C MET A 1 8.65 -5.24 40.12
N SER A 2 8.50 -5.96 39.01
CA SER A 2 8.27 -5.36 37.69
C SER A 2 6.79 -5.02 37.57
N THR A 3 6.45 -3.73 37.60
CA THR A 3 5.09 -3.23 37.36
C THR A 3 4.67 -3.59 35.95
N LYS A 4 3.71 -4.52 35.83
CA LYS A 4 2.99 -4.78 34.58
C LYS A 4 2.33 -3.47 34.14
N GLN A 5 2.86 -2.83 33.11
CA GLN A 5 2.16 -1.74 32.43
C GLN A 5 0.91 -2.34 31.79
N THR A 6 -0.26 -2.04 32.35
CA THR A 6 -1.54 -2.39 31.75
C THR A 6 -1.68 -1.56 30.48
N THR A 7 -1.47 -2.18 29.31
CA THR A 7 -1.71 -1.55 28.01
C THR A 7 -3.19 -1.15 27.93
N LYS A 8 -3.46 0.15 28.03
CA LYS A 8 -4.80 0.71 27.85
C LYS A 8 -5.21 0.45 26.40
N GLN A 9 -6.23 -0.38 26.20
CA GLN A 9 -6.77 -0.64 24.87
C GLN A 9 -7.35 0.65 24.31
N ASN A 10 -6.78 1.13 23.20
CA ASN A 10 -7.23 2.34 22.53
C ASN A 10 -8.17 1.92 21.39
N TYR A 11 -9.47 2.10 21.61
CA TYR A 11 -10.50 1.82 20.60
C TYR A 11 -10.75 3.08 19.77
N GLU A 12 -10.72 2.93 18.45
CA GLU A 12 -10.96 4.02 17.50
C GLU A 12 -11.91 3.55 16.40
N THR A 13 -12.74 4.46 15.90
CA THR A 13 -13.67 4.21 14.79
C THR A 13 -13.07 4.77 13.52
N ILE A 14 -12.55 3.90 12.65
CA ILE A 14 -11.82 4.27 11.43
C ILE A 14 -12.30 3.44 10.23
N SER A 15 -12.03 3.92 9.02
CA SER A 15 -12.33 3.17 7.79
C SER A 15 -11.33 2.02 7.57
N GLY A 16 -11.69 1.06 6.70
CA GLY A 16 -10.78 -0.02 6.30
C GLY A 16 -9.51 0.50 5.63
N ASN A 17 -9.62 1.56 4.83
CA ASN A 17 -8.48 2.23 4.21
C ASN A 17 -7.53 2.80 5.26
N GLU A 18 -8.04 3.54 6.25
CA GLU A 18 -7.19 4.11 7.30
C GLU A 18 -6.53 3.02 8.15
N ALA A 19 -7.28 1.96 8.52
CA ALA A 19 -6.74 0.85 9.29
C ALA A 19 -5.58 0.13 8.56
N THR A 20 -5.75 -0.08 7.25
CA THR A 20 -4.74 -0.69 6.39
C THR A 20 -3.52 0.22 6.24
N ALA A 21 -3.74 1.49 5.93
CA ALA A 21 -2.69 2.48 5.77
C ALA A 21 -1.83 2.60 7.03
N ARG A 22 -2.44 2.62 8.23
CA ARG A 22 -1.70 2.66 9.50
C ARG A 22 -0.71 1.51 9.62
N THR A 23 -1.15 0.29 9.28
CA THR A 23 -0.30 -0.91 9.36
C THR A 23 0.79 -0.88 8.30
N ALA A 24 0.44 -0.54 7.06
CA ALA A 24 1.38 -0.41 5.95
C ALA A 24 2.49 0.61 6.28
N TYR A 25 2.10 1.78 6.77
CA TYR A 25 3.00 2.87 7.17
C TYR A 25 3.99 2.46 8.25
N MET A 26 3.52 1.71 9.27
CA MET A 26 4.36 1.27 10.38
C MET A 26 5.44 0.27 9.97
N LEU A 27 5.25 -0.47 8.88
CA LEU A 27 6.09 -1.59 8.46
C LEU A 27 6.91 -1.32 7.18
N THR A 28 6.83 -0.10 6.64
CA THR A 28 7.38 0.23 5.31
C THR A 28 8.36 1.40 5.41
N GLU A 29 9.39 1.40 4.58
CA GLU A 29 10.35 2.50 4.43
C GLU A 29 10.05 3.38 3.21
N ALA A 30 9.48 2.81 2.14
CA ALA A 30 9.06 3.57 0.96
C ALA A 30 7.79 3.03 0.32
N ALA A 31 6.90 3.92 -0.10
CA ALA A 31 5.63 3.61 -0.74
C ALA A 31 5.52 4.31 -2.10
N PRO A 32 5.89 3.64 -3.21
CA PRO A 32 5.56 4.13 -4.54
C PRO A 32 4.06 3.98 -4.78
N ILE A 33 3.39 5.05 -5.21
CA ILE A 33 1.93 5.13 -5.31
C ILE A 33 1.49 5.70 -6.67
N TYR A 34 0.22 5.45 -6.99
CA TYR A 34 -0.52 6.18 -8.02
C TYR A 34 -2.01 6.21 -7.62
N PRO A 35 -2.69 7.36 -7.75
CA PRO A 35 -4.06 7.50 -7.26
C PRO A 35 -5.07 6.72 -8.11
N ILE A 36 -5.84 5.84 -7.47
CA ILE A 36 -7.00 5.16 -8.05
C ILE A 36 -8.06 4.87 -6.99
N THR A 37 -9.30 5.31 -7.23
CA THR A 37 -10.46 5.04 -6.35
C THR A 37 -10.75 3.53 -6.29
N PRO A 38 -11.08 2.92 -5.14
CA PRO A 38 -11.21 3.49 -3.80
C PRO A 38 -9.95 3.38 -2.93
N SER A 39 -8.79 3.03 -3.50
CA SER A 39 -7.54 2.86 -2.75
C SER A 39 -6.77 4.16 -2.44
N SER A 40 -7.08 5.27 -3.13
CA SER A 40 -6.35 6.54 -3.00
C SER A 40 -6.20 7.02 -1.55
N ASP A 41 -7.24 6.88 -0.73
CA ASP A 41 -7.20 7.31 0.67
C ASP A 41 -6.02 6.70 1.44
N MET A 42 -5.66 5.44 1.14
CA MET A 42 -4.55 4.78 1.84
C MET A 42 -3.22 5.48 1.59
N ALA A 43 -2.99 5.87 0.34
CA ALA A 43 -1.81 6.61 -0.08
C ALA A 43 -1.81 8.04 0.50
N GLU A 44 -2.96 8.70 0.50
CA GLU A 44 -3.12 10.04 1.09
C GLU A 44 -2.85 10.07 2.60
N TYR A 45 -3.33 9.06 3.35
CA TYR A 45 -3.02 8.95 4.78
C TYR A 45 -1.51 8.79 5.02
N CYS A 46 -0.84 7.94 4.22
CA CYS A 46 0.60 7.74 4.34
C CYS A 46 1.37 9.02 4.02
N ASP A 47 1.01 9.72 2.94
CA ASP A 47 1.64 10.99 2.56
C ASP A 47 1.47 12.06 3.65
N GLN A 48 0.25 12.20 4.18
CA GLN A 48 -0.02 13.13 5.28
C GLN A 48 0.80 12.83 6.54
N TRP A 49 0.97 11.55 6.90
CA TRP A 49 1.78 11.17 8.07
C TRP A 49 3.27 11.43 7.82
N SER A 50 3.78 11.17 6.61
CA SER A 50 5.17 11.44 6.26
C SER A 50 5.49 12.93 6.20
N ASN A 51 4.58 13.74 5.65
CA ASN A 51 4.72 15.20 5.66
C ASN A 51 4.67 15.79 7.08
N LYS A 52 4.05 15.08 8.04
CA LYS A 52 4.07 15.42 9.47
C LYS A 52 5.31 14.89 10.20
N GLY A 53 6.23 14.20 9.52
CA GLY A 53 7.43 13.61 10.11
C GLY A 53 7.13 12.45 11.06
N LYS A 54 6.00 11.77 10.91
CA LYS A 54 5.65 10.61 11.74
C LYS A 54 6.61 9.47 11.43
N THR A 55 7.23 8.88 12.45
CA THR A 55 8.12 7.74 12.26
C THR A 55 7.34 6.42 12.24
N ASN A 56 7.85 5.46 11.47
CA ASN A 56 7.41 4.07 11.47
C ASN A 56 8.07 3.26 12.62
N LEU A 57 7.85 1.95 12.67
CA LEU A 57 8.45 1.08 13.69
C LEU A 57 9.97 0.87 13.50
N LEU A 58 10.50 1.25 12.34
CA LEU A 58 11.93 1.18 12.00
C LEU A 58 12.67 2.47 12.40
N GLY A 59 11.95 3.47 12.92
CA GLY A 59 12.51 4.77 13.30
C GLY A 59 12.76 5.72 12.14
N THR A 60 12.25 5.41 10.95
CA THR A 60 12.35 6.25 9.74
C THR A 60 11.01 6.86 9.37
N VAL A 61 11.02 7.95 8.60
CA VAL A 61 9.79 8.51 8.00
C VAL A 61 9.65 7.87 6.61
N PRO A 62 8.59 7.09 6.34
CA PRO A 62 8.40 6.43 5.06
C PRO A 62 8.39 7.43 3.89
N ALA A 63 9.12 7.15 2.81
CA ALA A 63 9.07 7.98 1.62
C ALA A 63 7.84 7.64 0.77
N VAL A 64 6.93 8.58 0.54
CA VAL A 64 5.79 8.38 -0.38
C VAL A 64 6.14 9.00 -1.72
N ILE A 65 6.10 8.22 -2.80
CA ILE A 65 6.60 8.61 -4.12
C ILE A 65 5.49 8.39 -5.15
N GLU A 66 4.93 9.47 -5.68
CA GLU A 66 3.94 9.38 -6.74
C GLU A 66 4.62 9.11 -8.09
N MET A 67 4.20 8.03 -8.75
CA MET A 67 4.70 7.64 -10.07
C MET A 67 3.76 8.14 -11.17
N GLN A 68 4.12 7.94 -12.44
CA GLN A 68 3.26 8.33 -13.57
C GLN A 68 2.09 7.37 -13.85
N SER A 69 2.14 6.14 -13.30
CA SER A 69 1.11 5.11 -13.41
C SER A 69 1.36 3.99 -12.40
N GLU A 70 0.39 3.09 -12.20
CA GLU A 70 0.54 1.90 -11.35
C GLU A 70 1.62 0.94 -11.87
N ALA A 71 1.83 0.87 -13.19
CA ALA A 71 2.96 0.12 -13.75
C ALA A 71 4.31 0.72 -13.30
N GLY A 72 4.40 2.05 -13.27
CA GLY A 72 5.55 2.77 -12.71
C GLY A 72 5.71 2.50 -11.21
N ALA A 73 4.63 2.54 -10.45
CA ALA A 73 4.63 2.24 -9.02
C ALA A 73 5.12 0.81 -8.73
N ALA A 74 4.67 -0.18 -9.50
CA ALA A 74 5.13 -1.56 -9.36
C ALA A 74 6.61 -1.74 -9.74
N GLY A 75 7.07 -1.05 -10.78
CA GLY A 75 8.49 -1.06 -11.17
C GLY A 75 9.39 -0.42 -10.11
N THR A 76 8.97 0.71 -9.53
CA THR A 76 9.68 1.33 -8.41
C THR A 76 9.67 0.43 -7.19
N LEU A 77 8.54 -0.21 -6.86
CA LEU A 77 8.46 -1.18 -5.77
C LEU A 77 9.45 -2.32 -5.97
N HIS A 78 9.50 -2.90 -7.17
CA HIS A 78 10.46 -3.94 -7.51
C HIS A 78 11.91 -3.48 -7.29
N GLY A 79 12.26 -2.28 -7.78
CA GLY A 79 13.59 -1.70 -7.60
C GLY A 79 13.95 -1.44 -6.13
N LEU A 80 13.02 -0.94 -5.32
CA LEU A 80 13.19 -0.71 -3.89
C LEU A 80 13.51 -2.02 -3.14
N LEU A 81 12.74 -3.07 -3.44
CA LEU A 81 12.92 -4.38 -2.83
C LEU A 81 14.27 -5.01 -3.18
N LEU A 82 14.71 -4.89 -4.44
CA LEU A 82 16.04 -5.31 -4.87
C LEU A 82 17.15 -4.52 -4.15
N GLY A 83 16.91 -3.23 -3.88
CA GLY A 83 17.80 -2.38 -3.10
C GLY A 83 17.80 -2.67 -1.60
N GLY A 84 16.97 -3.61 -1.11
CA GLY A 84 16.87 -3.98 0.29
C GLY A 84 15.99 -3.05 1.13
N THR A 85 15.18 -2.20 0.50
CA THR A 85 14.22 -1.31 1.17
C THR A 85 12.87 -2.00 1.31
N LEU A 86 12.28 -1.98 2.50
CA LEU A 86 10.92 -2.51 2.71
C LEU A 86 9.90 -1.58 2.04
N GLY A 87 9.20 -2.11 1.04
CA GLY A 87 8.27 -1.36 0.22
C GLY A 87 6.83 -1.89 0.25
N THR A 88 5.87 -0.98 0.16
CA THR A 88 4.44 -1.30 -0.02
C THR A 88 3.82 -0.44 -1.11
N THR A 89 2.71 -0.87 -1.70
CA THR A 89 1.90 0.00 -2.57
C THR A 89 0.41 -0.22 -2.33
N PHE A 90 -0.41 0.68 -2.87
CA PHE A 90 -1.87 0.71 -2.74
C PHE A 90 -2.47 0.78 -4.14
N THR A 91 -3.44 -0.08 -4.45
CA THR A 91 -4.06 -0.08 -5.78
C THR A 91 -5.45 -0.71 -5.78
N ALA A 92 -6.11 -0.70 -6.95
CA ALA A 92 -7.41 -1.33 -7.20
C ALA A 92 -7.62 -1.51 -8.72
N SER A 93 -8.43 -2.48 -9.13
CA SER A 93 -8.97 -2.60 -10.50
C SER A 93 -7.89 -2.50 -11.60
N GLN A 94 -8.04 -1.57 -12.53
CA GLN A 94 -7.11 -1.37 -13.66
C GLN A 94 -5.68 -1.13 -13.20
N GLY A 95 -5.51 -0.49 -12.05
CA GLY A 95 -4.21 -0.25 -11.47
C GLY A 95 -3.49 -1.56 -11.14
N LEU A 96 -4.19 -2.51 -10.53
CA LEU A 96 -3.63 -3.82 -10.21
C LEU A 96 -3.22 -4.58 -11.49
N LEU A 97 -4.01 -4.49 -12.56
CA LEU A 97 -3.69 -5.11 -13.85
C LEU A 97 -2.36 -4.59 -14.43
N LEU A 98 -2.11 -3.28 -14.29
CA LEU A 98 -0.86 -2.65 -14.72
C LEU A 98 0.35 -3.09 -13.88
N MET A 99 0.13 -3.58 -12.65
CA MET A 99 1.20 -4.10 -11.79
C MET A 99 1.58 -5.55 -12.11
N ILE A 100 0.69 -6.35 -12.72
CA ILE A 100 0.88 -7.80 -12.95
C ILE A 100 2.27 -8.17 -13.51
N PRO A 101 2.80 -7.50 -14.56
CA PRO A 101 4.11 -7.85 -15.10
C PRO A 101 5.25 -7.75 -14.07
N ASN A 102 5.23 -6.73 -13.20
CA ASN A 102 6.22 -6.56 -12.14
C ASN A 102 5.96 -7.52 -10.96
N LEU A 103 4.71 -7.89 -10.68
CA LEU A 103 4.40 -8.88 -9.65
C LEU A 103 5.03 -10.24 -9.96
N TYR A 104 5.03 -10.67 -11.23
CA TYR A 104 5.75 -11.88 -11.64
C TYR A 104 7.25 -11.82 -11.35
N LYS A 105 7.87 -10.63 -11.50
CA LYS A 105 9.30 -10.42 -11.20
C LYS A 105 9.56 -10.45 -9.69
N ILE A 106 8.76 -9.72 -8.91
CA ILE A 106 8.84 -9.68 -7.45
C ILE A 106 8.69 -11.09 -6.85
N VAL A 107 7.68 -11.85 -7.30
CA VAL A 107 7.45 -13.22 -6.84
C VAL A 107 8.57 -14.15 -7.31
N GLY A 108 8.99 -14.06 -8.57
CA GLY A 108 10.05 -14.89 -9.13
C GLY A 108 11.41 -14.70 -8.44
N GLU A 109 11.65 -13.51 -7.89
CA GLU A 109 12.86 -13.15 -7.14
C GLU A 109 12.69 -13.30 -5.62
N LEU A 110 11.55 -13.83 -5.16
CA LEU A 110 11.22 -14.08 -3.75
C LEU A 110 11.38 -12.84 -2.85
N LEU A 111 11.01 -11.68 -3.38
CA LEU A 111 11.16 -10.40 -2.69
C LEU A 111 9.99 -10.16 -1.71
N PRO A 112 10.25 -9.70 -0.47
CA PRO A 112 9.22 -9.49 0.54
C PRO A 112 8.43 -8.20 0.26
N ALA A 113 7.30 -8.32 -0.45
CA ALA A 113 6.43 -7.20 -0.80
C ALA A 113 5.03 -7.35 -0.20
N VAL A 114 4.39 -6.22 0.11
CA VAL A 114 2.95 -6.17 0.41
C VAL A 114 2.26 -5.22 -0.58
N VAL A 115 1.19 -5.69 -1.20
CA VAL A 115 0.33 -4.89 -2.06
C VAL A 115 -1.05 -4.84 -1.43
N HIS A 116 -1.48 -3.65 -1.02
CA HIS A 116 -2.78 -3.45 -0.40
C HIS A 116 -3.80 -3.07 -1.47
N VAL A 117 -4.75 -3.97 -1.72
CA VAL A 117 -5.75 -3.81 -2.77
C VAL A 117 -7.12 -3.52 -2.16
N ALA A 118 -7.69 -2.35 -2.50
CA ALA A 118 -9.09 -2.10 -2.25
C ALA A 118 -9.90 -2.66 -3.43
N ALA A 119 -10.20 -3.97 -3.37
CA ALA A 119 -10.74 -4.74 -4.49
C ALA A 119 -11.94 -4.05 -5.18
N ARG A 120 -11.86 -3.93 -6.50
CA ARG A 120 -12.77 -3.12 -7.32
C ARG A 120 -12.96 -3.73 -8.70
N THR A 121 -14.19 -3.66 -9.21
CA THR A 121 -14.57 -4.16 -10.54
C THR A 121 -13.58 -3.77 -11.65
N VAL A 122 -13.17 -4.75 -12.44
CA VAL A 122 -12.44 -4.55 -13.71
C VAL A 122 -13.43 -4.05 -14.77
N ALA A 123 -13.07 -2.98 -15.46
CA ALA A 123 -13.89 -2.45 -16.54
C ALA A 123 -13.99 -3.49 -17.67
N THR A 124 -15.20 -3.95 -17.95
CA THR A 124 -15.49 -4.92 -19.03
C THR A 124 -16.36 -4.26 -20.09
N HIS A 125 -17.68 -4.23 -19.89
CA HIS A 125 -18.63 -3.52 -20.74
C HIS A 125 -18.85 -2.06 -20.30
N ALA A 126 -18.55 -1.75 -19.03
CA ALA A 126 -18.63 -0.42 -18.43
C ALA A 126 -17.61 -0.30 -17.28
N LEU A 127 -17.30 0.95 -16.90
CA LEU A 127 -16.51 1.26 -15.71
C LEU A 127 -17.37 1.12 -14.45
N SER A 128 -16.81 0.50 -13.40
CA SER A 128 -17.37 0.50 -12.05
C SER A 128 -16.28 0.83 -11.03
N ILE A 129 -16.60 1.74 -10.12
CA ILE A 129 -15.72 2.10 -8.98
C ILE A 129 -16.03 1.30 -7.72
N PHE A 130 -16.99 0.38 -7.80
CA PHE A 130 -17.49 -0.40 -6.66
C PHE A 130 -16.76 -1.74 -6.52
N GLY A 131 -16.92 -2.34 -5.34
CA GLY A 131 -16.19 -3.54 -4.95
C GLY A 131 -16.75 -4.82 -5.57
N ASP A 132 -15.84 -5.59 -6.16
CA ASP A 132 -15.92 -7.04 -6.37
C ASP A 132 -14.47 -7.58 -6.38
N HIS A 133 -14.25 -8.85 -6.72
CA HIS A 133 -12.90 -9.45 -6.71
C HIS A 133 -12.33 -9.70 -8.12
N SER A 134 -12.92 -9.12 -9.15
CA SER A 134 -12.50 -9.37 -10.54
C SER A 134 -11.08 -8.92 -10.83
N ASP A 135 -10.55 -7.94 -10.09
CA ASP A 135 -9.18 -7.45 -10.21
C ASP A 135 -8.16 -8.36 -9.54
N VAL A 136 -8.48 -8.89 -8.36
CA VAL A 136 -7.64 -9.86 -7.63
C VAL A 136 -7.56 -11.21 -8.37
N TYR A 137 -8.59 -11.58 -9.13
CA TYR A 137 -8.65 -12.83 -9.89
C TYR A 137 -8.26 -12.72 -11.37
N ALA A 138 -7.91 -11.53 -11.84
CA ALA A 138 -7.58 -11.29 -13.25
C ALA A 138 -6.26 -11.93 -13.71
#